data_AF-A0A4Z1CVC8-F1
#
_entry.id   AF-A0A4Z1CVC8-F1
#
_cell.length_a   1.000
_cell.length_b   1.000
_cell.length_c   1.000
_cell.angle_alpha   90.00
_cell.angle_beta   90.00
_cell.angle_gamma   90.00
#
_symmetry.space_group_name_H-M   'P 1'
#
loop_
_entity.id
_entity.type
_entity.pdbx_description
1 polymer ?
#
loop_
_entity_poly.entity_id
_entity_poly.type
_entity_poly.pdbx_seq_one_letter_code
_entity_poly.pdbx_strand_id
1 'polypeptide(L)'
;MAELVAVFLFIGVVAYAVLGGADFGAGFWDLIAGGAKRGREPRHLIDVSLAPVWEANHTWLIYCLVVLWTGFPSAFAAITTTLYIPLLLALLGIVLRGAGFAFRKATVRTEEQRLYGAAFAVSSVLTPYCFGAIAGGLASGRVPTAGNGDAISSWVNPSSILGGVLAVLACSYVAATYLTVEALHRDDDKLYRYYRDRAMAAGAVTGAVSIAGIFVLQADSPRLFDRLSGPALPLVVLAAVGGLVGLALLWAKRTVGTRVAAAGAVALVIVGWGVAQTPYLLGTHLSITEAAAPNASLAVVVGVAIVAGLLIVPSLVLLFRLSGRGVVGVGDRPFRSSVRQGERGSGEGMTEGSAADRASRAAEADRSDAAKAGRGAGARLTKGARSTGAKTARTPAAPLGPTAVQGQPHRWVPYVLCAGAVTATAVAGARATRPDARWYRELNTPDWQPPPWAFGAVWTPLYASVAVAGGRALNAARGPQRKALAGEFAANLALNAGWSNLFFRLRSPLAGLAGTLLLDASNIRLLTRVARTDRKAAVILLPYAAWCAYATCLNASIVARNHEPRHRGPSKS
;
A
#
# COMPACT_ATOMS: atom_id res chain seq x y z
N MET A 1 19.43 12.37 29.20
CA MET A 1 18.85 12.79 27.91
C MET A 1 18.69 11.62 26.94
N ALA A 2 19.76 10.89 26.61
CA ALA A 2 19.69 9.74 25.70
C ALA A 2 18.66 8.68 26.13
N GLU A 3 18.67 8.28 27.41
CA GLU A 3 17.69 7.34 27.96
C GLU A 3 16.24 7.83 27.83
N LEU A 4 16.01 9.12 28.07
CA LEU A 4 14.67 9.72 27.92
C LEU A 4 14.19 9.67 26.46
N VAL A 5 15.08 9.95 25.50
CA VAL A 5 14.77 9.80 24.07
C VAL A 5 14.51 8.33 23.70
N ALA A 6 15.26 7.39 24.28
CA ALA A 6 15.00 5.96 24.09
C ALA A 6 13.63 5.55 24.63
N VAL A 7 13.22 6.05 25.80
CA VAL A 7 11.87 5.84 26.35
C VAL A 7 10.80 6.40 25.42
N PHE A 8 10.98 7.63 24.91
CA PHE A 8 10.03 8.23 23.97
C PHE A 8 9.94 7.48 22.64
N LEU A 9 11.05 6.99 22.10
CA LEU A 9 11.07 6.10 20.94
C LEU A 9 10.28 4.83 21.24
N PHE A 10 10.55 4.22 22.39
CA PHE A 10 9.95 2.93 22.77
C PHE A 10 8.44 3.02 23.03
N ILE A 11 7.97 4.15 23.59
CA ILE A 11 6.53 4.46 23.70
C ILE A 11 5.89 4.46 22.31
N GLY A 12 6.54 5.04 21.30
CA GLY A 12 6.07 5.01 19.92
C GLY A 12 5.98 3.60 19.35
N VAL A 13 6.97 2.74 19.63
CA VAL A 13 6.99 1.34 19.21
C VAL A 13 5.84 0.56 19.84
N VAL A 14 5.61 0.71 21.14
CA VAL A 14 4.50 0.07 21.86
C VAL A 14 3.16 0.58 21.33
N ALA A 15 3.01 1.88 21.15
CA ALA A 15 1.78 2.48 20.61
C ALA A 15 1.49 1.95 19.20
N TYR A 16 2.50 1.88 18.32
CA TYR A 16 2.33 1.33 16.97
C TYR A 16 1.96 -0.16 17.00
N ALA A 17 2.61 -0.95 17.83
CA ALA A 17 2.34 -2.38 17.93
C ALA A 17 0.93 -2.68 18.47
N VAL A 18 0.43 -1.89 19.41
CA VAL A 18 -0.92 -2.06 19.97
C VAL A 18 -1.99 -1.49 19.03
N LEU A 19 -1.87 -0.21 18.67
CA LEU A 19 -2.89 0.49 17.88
C LEU A 19 -2.85 0.07 16.40
N GLY A 20 -1.65 0.00 15.82
CA GLY A 20 -1.43 -0.53 14.48
C GLY A 20 -1.63 -2.05 14.40
N GLY A 21 -1.32 -2.79 15.46
CA GLY A 21 -1.52 -4.25 15.48
C GLY A 21 -2.98 -4.66 15.38
N ALA A 22 -3.90 -3.91 16.01
CA ALA A 22 -5.35 -4.12 15.85
C ALA A 22 -5.78 -3.98 14.38
N ASP A 23 -5.17 -3.05 13.66
CA ASP A 23 -5.46 -2.79 12.26
C ASP A 23 -4.84 -3.89 11.36
N PHE A 24 -3.57 -4.26 11.53
CA PHE A 24 -2.97 -5.37 10.77
C PHE A 24 -3.65 -6.73 11.02
N GLY A 25 -4.00 -7.03 12.27
CA GLY A 25 -4.69 -8.26 12.61
C GLY A 25 -6.09 -8.34 12.01
N ALA A 26 -6.76 -7.21 11.80
CA ALA A 26 -8.05 -7.22 11.12
C ALA A 26 -7.92 -7.59 9.64
N GLY A 27 -6.83 -7.17 8.99
CA GLY A 27 -6.51 -7.63 7.63
C GLY A 27 -6.25 -9.13 7.53
N PHE A 28 -5.67 -9.74 8.58
CA PHE A 28 -5.57 -11.20 8.68
C PHE A 28 -6.94 -11.87 8.81
N TRP A 29 -7.87 -11.30 9.58
CA TRP A 29 -9.22 -11.85 9.68
C TRP A 29 -10.06 -11.63 8.42
N ASP A 30 -9.85 -10.54 7.69
CA ASP A 30 -10.41 -10.31 6.35
C ASP A 30 -9.99 -11.41 5.36
N LEU A 31 -8.72 -11.81 5.39
CA LEU A 31 -8.18 -12.90 4.56
C LEU A 31 -8.90 -14.23 4.83
N ILE A 32 -9.11 -14.57 6.10
CA ILE A 32 -9.64 -15.87 6.52
C ILE A 32 -11.18 -15.88 6.58
N ALA A 33 -11.83 -14.72 6.44
CA ALA A 33 -13.30 -14.61 6.39
C ALA A 33 -13.95 -15.33 5.20
N GLY A 34 -13.16 -15.79 4.22
CA GLY A 34 -13.59 -16.68 3.15
C GLY A 34 -14.19 -15.97 1.92
N GLY A 35 -15.05 -16.68 1.19
CA GLY A 35 -15.59 -16.24 -0.10
C GLY A 35 -16.51 -15.01 -0.02
N ALA A 36 -16.82 -14.42 -1.18
CA ALA A 36 -17.52 -13.13 -1.31
C ALA A 36 -18.89 -13.06 -0.59
N LYS A 37 -19.58 -14.19 -0.38
CA LYS A 37 -20.87 -14.22 0.34
C LYS A 37 -20.69 -14.37 1.87
N ARG A 38 -19.90 -15.35 2.32
CA ARG A 38 -19.69 -15.63 3.76
C ARG A 38 -18.86 -14.56 4.47
N GLY A 39 -17.87 -13.99 3.77
CA GLY A 39 -16.98 -12.98 4.34
C GLY A 39 -17.53 -11.55 4.29
N ARG A 40 -18.69 -11.30 3.67
CA ARG A 40 -19.20 -9.93 3.44
C ARG A 40 -19.52 -9.20 4.74
N GLU A 41 -20.24 -9.84 5.66
CA GLU A 41 -20.59 -9.27 6.97
C GLU A 41 -19.33 -9.02 7.84
N PRO A 42 -18.43 -10.00 8.05
CA PRO A 42 -17.18 -9.78 8.78
C PRO A 42 -16.31 -8.64 8.20
N ARG A 43 -16.18 -8.59 6.87
CA ARG A 43 -15.43 -7.55 6.15
C ARG A 43 -16.02 -6.16 6.35
N HIS A 44 -17.35 -6.07 6.28
CA HIS A 44 -18.03 -4.80 6.48
C HIS A 44 -17.77 -4.23 7.87
N LEU A 45 -17.81 -5.08 8.92
CA LEU A 45 -17.49 -4.64 10.29
C LEU A 45 -16.04 -4.14 10.40
N ILE A 46 -15.08 -4.87 9.82
CA ILE A 46 -13.66 -4.46 9.77
C ILE A 46 -13.53 -3.07 9.12
N ASP A 47 -14.19 -2.88 7.98
CA ASP A 47 -14.09 -1.66 7.19
C ASP A 47 -14.61 -0.42 7.92
N VAL A 48 -15.78 -0.50 8.55
CA VAL A 48 -16.37 0.64 9.26
C VAL A 48 -15.65 0.95 10.56
N SER A 49 -15.02 -0.04 11.19
CA SER A 49 -14.41 0.12 12.51
C SER A 49 -12.95 0.58 12.47
N LEU A 50 -12.23 0.32 11.36
CA LEU A 50 -10.78 0.52 11.30
C LEU A 50 -10.34 1.56 10.27
N ALA A 51 -11.17 1.87 9.26
CA ALA A 51 -10.81 2.86 8.25
C ALA A 51 -10.42 4.24 8.84
N PRO A 52 -11.09 4.80 9.87
CA PRO A 52 -10.70 6.08 10.45
C PRO A 52 -9.37 6.03 11.23
N VAL A 53 -8.97 4.85 11.72
CA VAL A 53 -7.85 4.69 12.65
C VAL A 53 -6.55 4.32 11.90
N TRP A 54 -6.67 3.73 10.71
CA TRP A 54 -5.52 3.34 9.88
C TRP A 54 -4.55 4.50 9.60
N GLU A 55 -5.07 5.66 9.20
CA GLU A 55 -4.24 6.83 8.86
C GLU A 55 -3.46 7.32 10.09
N ALA A 56 -4.13 7.38 11.24
CA ALA A 56 -3.55 7.80 12.50
C ALA A 56 -2.46 6.83 13.01
N ASN A 57 -2.62 5.53 12.77
CA ASN A 57 -1.66 4.53 13.24
C ASN A 57 -0.29 4.67 12.56
N HIS A 58 -0.23 5.07 11.29
CA HIS A 58 1.04 5.21 10.57
C HIS A 58 1.89 6.39 11.06
N THR A 59 1.28 7.36 11.74
CA THR A 59 2.00 8.46 12.38
C THR A 59 3.01 7.94 13.42
N TRP A 60 2.68 6.88 14.17
CA TRP A 60 3.59 6.27 15.14
C TRP A 60 4.82 5.64 14.48
N LEU A 61 4.65 5.01 13.32
CA LEU A 61 5.76 4.41 12.58
C LEU A 61 6.74 5.49 12.10
N ILE A 62 6.23 6.57 11.51
CA ILE A 62 7.05 7.70 11.06
C ILE A 62 7.73 8.38 12.24
N TYR A 63 7.01 8.56 13.35
CA TYR A 63 7.57 9.06 14.60
C TYR A 63 8.76 8.20 15.06
N CYS A 64 8.61 6.87 15.10
CA CYS A 64 9.71 5.98 15.49
C CYS A 64 10.92 6.12 14.54
N LEU A 65 10.67 6.21 13.23
CA LEU A 65 11.73 6.36 12.23
C LEU A 65 12.50 7.67 12.42
N VAL A 66 11.78 8.79 12.60
CA VAL A 66 12.37 10.12 12.77
C VAL A 66 13.12 10.21 14.09
N VAL A 67 12.53 9.75 15.20
CA VAL A 67 13.19 9.78 16.52
C VAL A 67 14.43 8.87 16.54
N LEU A 68 14.36 7.69 15.91
CA LEU A 68 15.52 6.81 15.79
C LEU A 68 16.62 7.46 14.94
N TRP A 69 16.28 8.08 13.82
CA TRP A 69 17.26 8.75 12.95
C TRP A 69 17.90 9.97 13.61
N THR A 70 17.11 10.82 14.26
CA THR A 70 17.60 12.07 14.87
C THR A 70 18.25 11.83 16.23
N GLY A 71 17.72 10.91 17.04
CA GLY A 71 18.21 10.61 18.39
C GLY A 71 19.36 9.60 18.41
N PHE A 72 19.36 8.63 17.48
CA PHE A 72 20.32 7.53 17.44
C PHE A 72 20.80 7.23 16.00
N PRO A 73 21.48 8.18 15.33
CA PRO A 73 21.79 8.09 13.90
C PRO A 73 22.68 6.90 13.54
N SER A 74 23.62 6.51 14.41
CA SER A 74 24.49 5.34 14.20
C SER A 74 23.67 4.04 14.20
N ALA A 75 22.74 3.91 15.15
CA ALA A 75 21.85 2.77 15.20
C ALA A 75 20.89 2.73 14.01
N PHE A 76 20.34 3.89 13.63
CA PHE A 76 19.51 4.00 12.43
C PHE A 76 20.26 3.52 11.18
N ALA A 77 21.51 3.96 10.99
CA ALA A 77 22.32 3.54 9.85
C ALA A 77 22.59 2.02 9.88
N ALA A 78 22.96 1.47 11.03
CA ALA A 78 23.20 0.04 11.18
C ALA A 78 21.96 -0.81 10.87
N ILE A 79 20.79 -0.42 11.40
CA ILE A 79 19.51 -1.09 11.18
C ILE A 79 19.12 -1.02 9.70
N THR A 80 19.12 0.17 9.12
CA THR A 80 18.63 0.37 7.74
C THR A 80 19.54 -0.26 6.70
N THR A 81 20.87 -0.25 6.89
CA THR A 81 21.82 -0.87 5.96
C THR A 81 21.85 -2.39 6.04
N THR A 82 21.59 -2.96 7.23
CA THR A 82 21.62 -4.41 7.44
C THR A 82 20.26 -5.06 7.15
N LEU A 83 19.17 -4.45 7.61
CA LEU A 83 17.81 -4.98 7.55
C LEU A 83 16.96 -4.34 6.45
N TYR A 84 17.59 -3.86 5.36
CA TYR A 84 16.87 -3.21 4.27
C TYR A 84 15.85 -4.15 3.61
N ILE A 85 16.11 -5.47 3.52
CA ILE A 85 15.18 -6.43 2.90
C ILE A 85 13.84 -6.48 3.66
N PRO A 86 13.80 -6.84 4.96
CA PRO A 86 12.53 -6.86 5.69
C PRO A 86 11.90 -5.47 5.81
N LEU A 87 12.68 -4.38 5.86
CA LEU A 87 12.15 -3.02 5.83
C LEU A 87 11.44 -2.69 4.51
N LEU A 88 12.02 -3.06 3.37
CA LEU A 88 11.40 -2.87 2.05
C LEU A 88 10.15 -3.74 1.89
N LEU A 89 10.15 -4.96 2.41
CA LEU A 89 8.97 -5.83 2.40
C LEU A 89 7.84 -5.26 3.27
N ALA A 90 8.18 -4.73 4.45
CA ALA A 90 7.22 -4.03 5.30
C ALA A 90 6.67 -2.77 4.61
N LEU A 91 7.53 -1.97 3.99
CA LEU A 91 7.13 -0.78 3.23
C LEU A 91 6.21 -1.14 2.06
N LEU A 92 6.56 -2.16 1.28
CA LEU A 92 5.72 -2.66 0.20
C LEU A 92 4.36 -3.10 0.73
N GLY A 93 4.33 -3.80 1.88
CA GLY A 93 3.10 -4.17 2.55
C GLY A 93 2.22 -2.97 2.90
N ILE A 94 2.80 -1.93 3.52
CA ILE A 94 2.09 -0.69 3.86
C ILE A 94 1.52 -0.01 2.62
N VAL A 95 2.30 0.11 1.54
CA VAL A 95 1.87 0.74 0.28
C VAL A 95 0.74 -0.04 -0.36
N LEU A 96 0.87 -1.37 -0.46
CA LEU A 96 -0.18 -2.23 -1.01
C LEU A 96 -1.48 -2.13 -0.20
N ARG A 97 -1.36 -1.97 1.11
CA ARG A 97 -2.51 -1.82 2.00
C ARG A 97 -3.21 -0.47 1.83
N GLY A 98 -2.46 0.63 1.76
CA GLY A 98 -2.99 1.97 1.49
C GLY A 98 -3.70 2.03 0.12
N ALA A 99 -3.08 1.43 -0.90
CA ALA A 99 -3.70 1.25 -2.21
C ALA A 99 -4.98 0.40 -2.14
N GLY A 100 -4.97 -0.69 -1.37
CA GLY A 100 -6.12 -1.55 -1.16
C GLY A 100 -7.34 -0.80 -0.62
N PHE A 101 -7.17 0.01 0.43
CA PHE A 101 -8.28 0.82 0.99
C PHE A 101 -8.81 1.87 0.01
N ALA A 102 -7.93 2.52 -0.76
CA ALA A 102 -8.31 3.55 -1.73
C ALA A 102 -9.05 2.95 -2.94
N PHE A 103 -8.50 1.88 -3.54
CA PHE A 103 -9.04 1.29 -4.76
C PHE A 103 -10.26 0.40 -4.51
N ARG A 104 -10.39 -0.26 -3.35
CA ARG A 104 -11.55 -1.11 -3.04
C ARG A 104 -12.88 -0.33 -3.03
N LYS A 105 -12.84 0.98 -2.74
CA LYS A 105 -14.00 1.88 -2.85
C LYS A 105 -14.33 2.30 -4.29
N ALA A 106 -13.35 2.24 -5.21
CA ALA A 106 -13.50 2.67 -6.60
C ALA A 106 -13.84 1.52 -7.58
N THR A 107 -13.51 0.27 -7.24
CA THR A 107 -13.68 -0.88 -8.15
C THR A 107 -14.99 -1.63 -7.92
N VAL A 108 -15.81 -1.73 -8.98
CA VAL A 108 -17.15 -2.35 -8.98
C VAL A 108 -17.13 -3.84 -9.41
N ARG A 109 -16.00 -4.37 -9.90
CA ARG A 109 -15.92 -5.74 -10.47
C ARG A 109 -15.36 -6.78 -9.50
N THR A 110 -15.98 -7.97 -9.48
CA THR A 110 -15.76 -9.06 -8.52
C THR A 110 -14.38 -9.75 -8.61
N GLU A 111 -13.70 -9.73 -9.76
CA GLU A 111 -12.39 -10.38 -9.94
C GLU A 111 -11.21 -9.47 -9.53
N GLU A 112 -11.26 -8.18 -9.89
CA GLU A 112 -10.28 -7.17 -9.48
C GLU A 112 -10.30 -7.01 -7.95
N GLN A 113 -11.49 -7.04 -7.34
CA GLN A 113 -11.64 -7.08 -5.88
C GLN A 113 -10.94 -8.28 -5.22
N ARG A 114 -10.81 -9.43 -5.90
CA ARG A 114 -10.10 -10.60 -5.34
C ARG A 114 -8.59 -10.42 -5.40
N LEU A 115 -8.04 -9.84 -6.47
CA LEU A 115 -6.60 -9.58 -6.56
C LEU A 115 -6.18 -8.50 -5.56
N TYR A 116 -6.94 -7.40 -5.47
CA TYR A 116 -6.70 -6.36 -4.47
C TYR A 116 -6.95 -6.88 -3.05
N GLY A 117 -7.97 -7.71 -2.84
CA GLY A 117 -8.21 -8.40 -1.57
C GLY A 117 -7.07 -9.35 -1.19
N ALA A 118 -6.49 -10.08 -2.15
CA ALA A 118 -5.34 -10.95 -1.92
C ALA A 118 -4.05 -10.16 -1.63
N ALA A 119 -3.80 -9.08 -2.37
CA ALA A 119 -2.66 -8.18 -2.11
C ALA A 119 -2.79 -7.48 -0.74
N PHE A 120 -4.00 -7.07 -0.38
CA PHE A 120 -4.34 -6.52 0.94
C PHE A 120 -4.14 -7.55 2.06
N ALA A 121 -4.54 -8.80 1.81
CA ALA A 121 -4.40 -9.87 2.76
C ALA A 121 -2.94 -10.27 3.01
N VAL A 122 -2.16 -10.45 1.93
CA VAL A 122 -0.73 -10.80 2.03
C VAL A 122 0.04 -9.68 2.72
N SER A 123 -0.22 -8.42 2.37
CA SER A 123 0.43 -7.28 3.02
C SER A 123 0.12 -7.15 4.52
N SER A 124 -1.08 -7.56 4.94
CA SER A 124 -1.51 -7.50 6.35
C SER A 124 -0.80 -8.52 7.25
N VAL A 125 -0.28 -9.60 6.68
CA VAL A 125 0.54 -10.60 7.39
C VAL A 125 2.03 -10.32 7.24
N LEU A 126 2.45 -9.92 6.03
CA LEU A 126 3.85 -9.66 5.73
C LEU A 126 4.41 -8.51 6.57
N THR A 127 3.64 -7.42 6.74
CA THR A 127 4.14 -6.23 7.43
C THR A 127 4.44 -6.49 8.92
N PRO A 128 3.51 -7.04 9.73
CA PRO A 128 3.81 -7.38 11.13
C PRO A 128 4.91 -8.43 11.24
N TYR A 129 4.92 -9.43 10.35
CA TYR A 129 5.97 -10.45 10.34
C TYR A 129 7.35 -9.83 10.15
N CYS A 130 7.51 -8.93 9.18
CA CYS A 130 8.78 -8.24 8.94
C CYS A 130 9.21 -7.39 10.14
N PHE A 131 8.30 -6.64 10.77
CA PHE A 131 8.63 -5.87 11.98
C PHE A 131 9.00 -6.76 13.17
N GLY A 132 8.31 -7.87 13.38
CA GLY A 132 8.66 -8.84 14.40
C GLY A 132 10.00 -9.53 14.13
N ALA A 133 10.32 -9.83 12.86
CA ALA A 133 11.59 -10.40 12.46
C ALA A 133 12.76 -9.43 12.64
N ILE A 134 12.53 -8.15 12.36
CA ILE A 134 13.47 -7.05 12.66
C ILE A 134 13.71 -7.00 14.17
N ALA A 135 12.66 -6.97 14.99
CA ALA A 135 12.78 -6.95 16.44
C ALA A 135 13.57 -8.17 16.97
N GLY A 136 13.29 -9.38 16.48
CA GLY A 136 14.04 -10.58 16.85
C GLY A 136 15.50 -10.58 16.37
N GLY A 137 15.79 -9.96 15.22
CA GLY A 137 17.17 -9.80 14.72
C GLY A 137 17.98 -8.82 15.56
N LEU A 138 17.33 -7.73 16.00
CA LEU A 138 17.91 -6.75 16.93
C LEU A 138 18.13 -7.35 18.32
N ALA A 139 17.17 -8.14 18.80
CA ALA A 139 17.21 -8.78 20.11
C ALA A 139 18.28 -9.87 20.20
N SER A 140 18.48 -10.63 19.11
CA SER A 140 19.53 -11.66 19.03
C SER A 140 20.92 -11.09 18.72
N GLY A 141 21.05 -9.78 18.52
CA GLY A 141 22.34 -9.11 18.32
C GLY A 141 23.02 -9.40 16.98
N ARG A 142 22.23 -9.76 15.96
CA ARG A 142 22.75 -10.12 14.62
C ARG A 142 22.99 -8.92 13.71
N VAL A 143 22.72 -7.69 14.19
CA VAL A 143 22.94 -6.45 13.46
C VAL A 143 24.28 -5.83 13.89
N PRO A 144 25.28 -5.76 13.00
CA PRO A 144 26.58 -5.16 13.31
C PRO A 144 26.48 -3.65 13.53
N THR A 145 27.31 -3.09 14.40
CA THR A 145 27.34 -1.64 14.69
C THR A 145 27.82 -0.80 13.52
N ALA A 146 28.72 -1.34 12.70
CA ALA A 146 29.19 -0.71 11.47
C ALA A 146 28.14 -0.71 10.35
N GLY A 147 27.01 -1.41 10.54
CA GLY A 147 26.04 -1.67 9.49
C GLY A 147 26.55 -2.67 8.44
N ASN A 148 25.83 -2.74 7.32
CA ASN A 148 26.16 -3.64 6.19
C ASN A 148 26.35 -5.12 6.58
N GLY A 149 25.60 -5.60 7.59
CA GLY A 149 25.58 -7.02 7.93
C GLY A 149 24.93 -7.86 6.82
N ASP A 150 24.95 -9.18 6.97
CA ASP A 150 24.34 -10.06 5.98
C ASP A 150 22.81 -9.84 5.90
N ALA A 151 22.34 -9.47 4.71
CA ALA A 151 20.97 -9.00 4.50
C ALA A 151 19.90 -10.09 4.71
N ILE A 152 20.30 -11.37 4.75
CA ILE A 152 19.38 -12.51 4.89
C ILE A 152 19.48 -13.11 6.30
N SER A 153 20.65 -13.57 6.74
CA SER A 153 20.80 -14.23 8.04
C SER A 153 20.49 -13.33 9.24
N SER A 154 20.62 -12.01 9.08
CA SER A 154 20.30 -11.03 10.13
C SER A 154 18.82 -11.05 10.55
N TRP A 155 17.92 -11.54 9.70
CA TRP A 155 16.47 -11.65 10.02
C TRP A 155 15.85 -13.00 9.68
N VAL A 156 16.57 -13.90 9.00
CA VAL A 156 16.15 -15.29 8.76
C VAL A 156 16.93 -16.20 9.72
N ASN A 157 16.45 -16.26 10.95
CA ASN A 157 17.00 -17.08 12.02
C ASN A 157 15.87 -17.47 13.00
N PRO A 158 16.07 -18.48 13.88
CA PRO A 158 15.00 -18.96 14.75
C PRO A 158 14.36 -17.86 15.62
N SER A 159 15.16 -16.99 16.23
CA SER A 159 14.66 -15.88 17.06
C SER A 159 13.87 -14.82 16.26
N SER A 160 14.34 -14.45 15.07
CA SER A 160 13.64 -13.53 14.17
C SER A 160 12.36 -14.13 13.62
N ILE A 161 12.37 -15.41 13.22
CA ILE A 161 11.17 -16.11 12.75
C ILE A 161 10.14 -16.14 13.88
N LEU A 162 10.55 -16.52 15.10
CA LEU A 162 9.69 -16.49 16.28
C LEU A 162 9.11 -15.08 16.50
N GLY A 163 9.94 -14.04 16.48
CA GLY A 163 9.50 -12.65 16.63
C GLY A 163 8.46 -12.23 15.58
N GLY A 164 8.69 -12.61 14.32
CA GLY A 164 7.75 -12.37 13.22
C GLY A 164 6.42 -13.10 13.39
N VAL A 165 6.45 -14.39 13.75
CA VAL A 165 5.24 -15.19 14.00
C VAL A 165 4.46 -14.63 15.20
N LEU A 166 5.14 -14.33 16.30
CA LEU A 166 4.51 -13.74 17.49
C LEU A 166 3.89 -12.37 17.19
N ALA A 167 4.53 -11.54 16.37
CA ALA A 167 3.96 -10.25 15.96
C ALA A 167 2.64 -10.43 15.20
N VAL A 168 2.56 -11.36 14.24
CA VAL A 168 1.32 -11.66 13.50
C VAL A 168 0.23 -12.20 14.42
N LEU A 169 0.59 -13.11 15.34
CA LEU A 169 -0.34 -13.71 16.29
C LEU A 169 -0.88 -12.67 17.29
N ALA A 170 -0.02 -11.82 17.83
CA ALA A 170 -0.39 -10.73 18.72
C ALA A 170 -1.33 -9.73 18.02
N CYS A 171 -1.00 -9.34 16.78
CA CYS A 171 -1.88 -8.47 15.97
C CYS A 171 -3.25 -9.13 15.78
N SER A 172 -3.28 -10.41 15.38
CA SER A 172 -4.51 -11.18 15.18
C SER A 172 -5.35 -11.28 16.45
N TYR A 173 -4.74 -11.51 17.61
CA TYR A 173 -5.42 -11.59 18.91
C TYR A 173 -6.04 -10.25 19.33
N VAL A 174 -5.26 -9.15 19.26
CA VAL A 174 -5.74 -7.80 19.61
C VAL A 174 -6.89 -7.40 18.69
N ALA A 175 -6.75 -7.63 17.38
CA ALA A 175 -7.79 -7.32 16.39
C ALA A 175 -9.08 -8.10 16.64
N ALA A 176 -9.00 -9.41 16.87
CA ALA A 176 -10.18 -10.24 17.14
C ALA A 176 -10.89 -9.79 18.43
N THR A 177 -10.12 -9.44 19.46
CA THR A 177 -10.67 -8.94 20.73
C THR A 177 -11.37 -7.60 20.53
N TYR A 178 -10.75 -6.68 19.78
CA TYR A 178 -11.35 -5.39 19.45
C TYR A 178 -12.67 -5.55 18.69
N LEU A 179 -12.68 -6.38 17.64
CA LEU A 179 -13.86 -6.67 16.80
C LEU A 179 -14.96 -7.40 17.55
N THR A 180 -14.62 -8.25 18.52
CA THR A 180 -15.61 -8.91 19.40
C THR A 180 -16.39 -7.87 20.20
N VAL A 181 -15.68 -6.92 20.82
CA VAL A 181 -16.32 -5.85 21.59
C VAL A 181 -17.09 -4.91 20.66
N GLU A 182 -16.61 -4.68 19.45
CA GLU A 182 -17.24 -3.81 18.46
C GLU A 182 -18.53 -4.40 17.86
N ALA A 183 -18.58 -5.73 17.69
CA ALA A 183 -19.77 -6.45 17.30
C ALA A 183 -20.84 -6.43 18.41
N LEU A 184 -20.42 -6.50 19.68
CA LEU A 184 -21.34 -6.38 20.81
C LEU A 184 -21.98 -4.99 20.88
N HIS A 185 -21.21 -3.91 20.71
CA HIS A 185 -21.74 -2.54 20.71
C HIS A 185 -22.76 -2.27 19.59
N ARG A 186 -22.78 -3.11 18.54
CA ARG A 186 -23.73 -3.04 17.43
C ARG A 186 -24.90 -4.03 17.57
N ASP A 187 -25.01 -4.72 18.69
CA ASP A 187 -26.03 -5.75 18.95
C ASP A 187 -26.07 -6.86 17.88
N ASP A 188 -24.89 -7.25 17.33
CA ASP A 188 -24.75 -8.35 16.37
C ASP A 188 -24.21 -9.62 17.05
N ASP A 189 -25.11 -10.43 17.60
CA ASP A 189 -24.80 -11.69 18.29
C ASP A 189 -24.08 -12.73 17.42
N LYS A 190 -24.27 -12.66 16.11
CA LYS A 190 -23.64 -13.59 15.16
C LYS A 190 -22.18 -13.21 14.97
N LEU A 191 -21.90 -11.94 14.72
CA LEU A 191 -20.54 -11.43 14.59
C LEU A 191 -19.78 -11.46 15.92
N TYR A 192 -20.47 -11.22 17.04
CA TYR A 192 -19.90 -11.35 18.38
C TYR A 192 -19.33 -12.76 18.60
N ARG A 193 -20.13 -13.81 18.39
CA ARG A 193 -19.65 -15.21 18.52
C ARG A 193 -18.52 -15.52 17.54
N TYR A 194 -18.67 -15.09 16.29
CA TYR A 194 -17.69 -15.30 15.24
C TYR A 194 -16.29 -14.76 15.59
N TYR A 195 -16.22 -13.55 16.15
CA TYR A 195 -14.95 -12.93 16.54
C TYR A 195 -14.47 -13.37 17.91
N ARG A 196 -15.37 -13.70 18.85
CA ARG A 196 -15.01 -14.25 20.16
C ARG A 196 -14.26 -15.56 20.03
N ASP A 197 -14.77 -16.49 19.23
CA ASP A 197 -14.14 -17.81 19.05
C ASP A 197 -12.76 -17.67 18.38
N ARG A 198 -12.62 -16.71 17.46
CA ARG A 198 -11.35 -16.34 16.83
C ARG A 198 -10.37 -15.67 17.79
N ALA A 199 -10.86 -14.82 18.68
CA ALA A 199 -10.03 -14.18 19.71
C ALA A 199 -9.50 -15.23 20.70
N MET A 200 -10.36 -16.18 21.11
CA MET A 200 -9.96 -17.30 21.97
C MET A 200 -8.93 -18.19 21.28
N ALA A 201 -9.17 -18.58 20.03
CA ALA A 201 -8.23 -19.40 19.25
C ALA A 201 -6.90 -18.68 19.03
N ALA A 202 -6.91 -17.41 18.61
CA ALA A 202 -5.70 -16.62 18.40
C ALA A 202 -4.92 -16.42 19.70
N GLY A 203 -5.59 -16.14 20.82
CA GLY A 203 -4.93 -16.00 22.11
C GLY A 203 -4.33 -17.32 22.61
N ALA A 204 -5.03 -18.45 22.44
CA ALA A 204 -4.50 -19.78 22.78
C ALA A 204 -3.28 -20.16 21.92
N VAL A 205 -3.34 -19.94 20.60
CA VAL A 205 -2.21 -20.16 19.70
C VAL A 205 -1.04 -19.23 20.03
N THR A 206 -1.32 -17.95 20.32
CA THR A 206 -0.29 -17.00 20.76
C THR A 206 0.39 -17.48 22.04
N GLY A 207 -0.38 -17.93 23.04
CA GLY A 207 0.15 -18.49 24.28
C GLY A 207 1.01 -19.74 24.05
N ALA A 208 0.53 -20.68 23.24
CA ALA A 208 1.27 -21.90 22.92
C ALA A 208 2.60 -21.60 22.18
N VAL A 209 2.57 -20.69 21.20
CA VAL A 209 3.77 -20.28 20.47
C VAL A 209 4.72 -19.47 21.36
N SER A 210 4.21 -18.65 22.29
CA SER A 210 5.05 -17.96 23.27
C SER A 210 5.77 -18.95 24.18
N ILE A 211 5.09 -20.00 24.64
CA ILE A 211 5.71 -21.08 25.45
C ILE A 211 6.76 -21.83 24.63
N ALA A 212 6.44 -22.23 23.38
CA ALA A 212 7.41 -22.85 22.49
C ALA A 212 8.62 -21.93 22.21
N GLY A 213 8.35 -20.63 22.12
CA GLY A 213 9.34 -19.58 21.93
C GLY A 213 10.40 -19.52 23.02
N ILE A 214 10.06 -19.92 24.25
CA ILE A 214 11.02 -20.00 25.36
C ILE A 214 12.17 -20.96 25.01
N PHE A 215 11.85 -22.14 24.47
CA PHE A 215 12.85 -23.13 24.08
C PHE A 215 13.68 -22.67 22.87
N VAL A 216 13.06 -21.98 21.91
CA VAL A 216 13.76 -21.40 20.75
C VAL A 216 14.76 -20.34 21.22
N LEU A 217 14.35 -19.46 22.13
CA LEU A 217 15.22 -18.42 22.69
C LEU A 217 16.35 -19.02 23.52
N GLN A 218 16.08 -20.07 24.29
CA GLN A 218 17.10 -20.78 25.06
C GLN A 218 18.18 -21.38 24.15
N ALA A 219 17.80 -21.94 23.00
CA ALA A 219 18.73 -22.56 22.06
C ALA A 219 19.48 -21.55 21.17
N ASP A 220 18.80 -20.52 20.67
CA ASP A 220 19.33 -19.61 19.66
C ASP A 220 19.90 -18.30 20.25
N SER A 221 19.41 -17.86 21.41
CA SER A 221 19.82 -16.59 22.03
C SER A 221 19.81 -16.67 23.56
N PRO A 222 20.75 -17.43 24.17
CA PRO A 222 20.79 -17.64 25.62
C PRO A 222 20.79 -16.35 26.43
N ARG A 223 21.52 -15.33 25.97
CA ARG A 223 21.54 -14.01 26.63
C ARG A 223 20.18 -13.32 26.67
N LEU A 224 19.42 -13.39 25.57
CA LEU A 224 18.08 -12.82 25.51
C LEU A 224 17.14 -13.59 26.45
N PHE A 225 17.27 -14.92 26.49
CA PHE A 225 16.56 -15.76 27.44
C PHE A 225 16.89 -15.42 28.90
N ASP A 226 18.17 -15.24 29.26
CA ASP A 226 18.59 -14.87 30.61
C ASP A 226 18.05 -13.50 31.02
N ARG A 227 18.05 -12.53 30.09
CA ARG A 227 17.52 -11.18 30.35
C ARG A 227 16.00 -11.16 30.47
N LEU A 228 15.30 -12.00 29.72
CA LEU A 228 13.85 -12.19 29.85
C LEU A 228 13.49 -12.96 31.13
N SER A 229 14.33 -13.90 31.56
CA SER A 229 14.13 -14.74 32.75
C SER A 229 14.65 -14.09 34.05
N GLY A 230 15.44 -13.02 33.95
CA GLY A 230 15.92 -12.24 35.07
C GLY A 230 15.19 -10.89 35.17
N PRO A 231 15.79 -9.77 34.74
CA PRO A 231 15.23 -8.43 34.94
C PRO A 231 13.82 -8.21 34.38
N ALA A 232 13.50 -8.81 33.22
CA ALA A 232 12.19 -8.64 32.58
C ALA A 232 11.15 -9.70 32.98
N LEU A 233 11.50 -10.66 33.85
CA LEU A 233 10.60 -11.74 34.26
C LEU A 233 9.26 -11.23 34.84
N PRO A 234 9.22 -10.20 35.71
CA PRO A 234 7.96 -9.68 36.22
C PRO A 234 7.03 -9.21 35.10
N LEU A 235 7.58 -8.59 34.05
CA LEU A 235 6.81 -8.09 32.90
C LEU A 235 6.29 -9.25 32.04
N VAL A 236 7.09 -10.30 31.84
CA VAL A 236 6.67 -11.51 31.12
C VAL A 236 5.55 -12.23 31.87
N VAL A 237 5.67 -12.36 33.20
CA VAL A 237 4.61 -12.95 34.04
C VAL A 237 3.35 -12.11 34.00
N LEU A 238 3.46 -10.79 34.15
CA LEU A 238 2.31 -9.88 34.06
C LEU A 238 1.65 -9.94 32.66
N ALA A 239 2.44 -10.07 31.59
CA ALA A 239 1.91 -10.25 30.25
C ALA A 239 1.14 -11.58 30.10
N ALA A 240 1.68 -12.67 30.64
CA ALA A 240 1.02 -13.98 30.64
C ALA A 240 -0.29 -13.95 31.44
N VAL A 241 -0.26 -13.38 32.65
CA VAL A 241 -1.45 -13.19 33.49
C VAL A 241 -2.46 -12.29 32.79
N GLY A 242 -2.04 -11.17 32.20
CA GLY A 242 -2.92 -10.27 31.44
C GLY A 242 -3.58 -10.96 30.24
N GLY A 243 -2.83 -11.81 29.52
CA GLY A 243 -3.36 -12.61 28.42
C GLY A 243 -4.39 -13.64 28.90
N LEU A 244 -4.11 -14.35 30.00
CA LEU A 244 -5.05 -15.30 30.63
C LEU A 244 -6.30 -14.60 31.15
N VAL A 245 -6.17 -13.44 31.79
CA VAL A 245 -7.30 -12.59 32.21
C VAL A 245 -8.11 -12.16 31.00
N GLY A 246 -7.48 -11.73 29.92
CA GLY A 246 -8.16 -11.38 28.66
C GLY A 246 -8.96 -12.54 28.09
N LEU A 247 -8.39 -13.75 28.08
CA LEU A 247 -9.08 -14.98 27.66
C LEU A 247 -10.21 -15.38 28.62
N ALA A 248 -10.01 -15.25 29.92
CA ALA A 248 -11.03 -15.53 30.94
C ALA A 248 -12.21 -14.55 30.82
N LEU A 249 -11.95 -13.26 30.57
CA LEU A 249 -12.98 -12.25 30.33
C LEU A 249 -13.79 -12.56 29.06
N LEU A 250 -13.10 -12.92 27.96
CA LEU A 250 -13.76 -13.37 26.73
C LEU A 250 -14.61 -14.62 26.97
N TRP A 251 -14.09 -15.58 27.73
CA TRP A 251 -14.81 -16.80 28.09
C TRP A 251 -16.05 -16.50 28.94
N ALA A 252 -15.92 -15.65 29.96
CA ALA A 252 -17.00 -15.19 30.84
C ALA A 252 -17.98 -14.22 30.18
N LYS A 253 -17.81 -13.91 28.88
CA LYS A 253 -18.61 -12.94 28.12
C LYS A 253 -18.63 -11.53 28.72
N ARG A 254 -17.63 -11.18 29.52
CA ARG A 254 -17.45 -9.82 30.03
C ARG A 254 -16.66 -9.02 29.00
N THR A 255 -17.19 -7.84 28.64
CA THR A 255 -16.56 -6.95 27.65
C THR A 255 -15.88 -5.74 28.28
N VAL A 256 -16.27 -5.38 29.50
CA VAL A 256 -15.60 -4.35 30.29
C VAL A 256 -14.20 -4.82 30.65
N GLY A 257 -13.19 -4.07 30.21
CA GLY A 257 -11.78 -4.36 30.47
C GLY A 257 -11.10 -5.31 29.47
N THR A 258 -11.83 -6.00 28.61
CA THR A 258 -11.26 -7.02 27.69
C THR A 258 -10.28 -6.42 26.69
N ARG A 259 -10.61 -5.25 26.12
CA ARG A 259 -9.69 -4.51 25.23
C ARG A 259 -8.41 -4.10 25.95
N VAL A 260 -8.53 -3.62 27.19
CA VAL A 260 -7.41 -3.15 28.01
C VAL A 260 -6.52 -4.32 28.41
N ALA A 261 -7.09 -5.47 28.80
CA ALA A 261 -6.33 -6.66 29.14
C ALA A 261 -5.55 -7.20 27.94
N ALA A 262 -6.17 -7.32 26.76
CA ALA A 262 -5.51 -7.80 25.55
C ALA A 262 -4.40 -6.84 25.07
N ALA A 263 -4.69 -5.54 25.00
CA ALA A 263 -3.71 -4.53 24.62
C ALA A 263 -2.57 -4.43 25.64
N GLY A 264 -2.89 -4.48 26.93
CA GLY A 264 -1.93 -4.45 28.02
C GLY A 264 -1.00 -5.67 28.01
N ALA A 265 -1.52 -6.87 27.75
CA ALA A 265 -0.71 -8.07 27.63
C ALA A 265 0.33 -7.94 26.49
N VAL A 266 -0.10 -7.51 25.30
CA VAL A 266 0.81 -7.30 24.16
C VAL A 266 1.83 -6.19 24.45
N ALA A 267 1.38 -5.07 25.05
CA ALA A 267 2.27 -4.00 25.46
C ALA A 267 3.33 -4.48 26.45
N LEU A 268 2.94 -5.29 27.44
CA LEU A 268 3.86 -5.84 28.44
C LEU A 268 4.88 -6.81 27.84
N VAL A 269 4.52 -7.63 26.85
CA VAL A 269 5.49 -8.46 26.11
C VAL A 269 6.56 -7.58 25.46
N ILE A 270 6.12 -6.52 24.77
CA ILE A 270 7.02 -5.61 24.06
C ILE A 270 7.90 -4.85 25.06
N VAL A 271 7.33 -4.31 26.15
CA VAL A 271 8.08 -3.65 27.23
C VAL A 271 9.07 -4.62 27.90
N GLY A 272 8.67 -5.88 28.10
CA GLY A 272 9.57 -6.93 28.58
C GLY A 272 10.79 -7.11 27.67
N TRP A 273 10.60 -7.11 26.35
CA TRP A 273 11.71 -7.11 25.40
C TRP A 273 12.59 -5.84 25.51
N GLY A 274 11.99 -4.65 25.60
CA GLY A 274 12.74 -3.40 25.76
C GLY A 274 13.61 -3.38 27.01
N VAL A 275 13.08 -3.87 28.14
CA VAL A 275 13.82 -4.03 29.41
C VAL A 275 14.90 -5.10 29.30
N ALA A 276 14.64 -6.21 28.62
CA ALA A 276 15.63 -7.25 28.40
C ALA A 276 16.83 -6.74 27.57
N GLN A 277 16.59 -5.78 26.67
CA GLN A 277 17.63 -5.19 25.83
C GLN A 277 18.49 -4.14 26.56
N THR A 278 17.96 -3.51 27.62
CA THR A 278 18.64 -2.41 28.32
C THR A 278 19.94 -2.89 28.96
N PRO A 279 21.07 -2.16 28.84
CA PRO A 279 21.26 -0.79 28.34
C PRO A 279 21.63 -0.66 26.85
N TYR A 280 21.47 -1.72 26.06
CA TYR A 280 21.88 -1.75 24.65
C TYR A 280 20.73 -1.40 23.71
N LEU A 281 21.05 -0.67 22.64
CA LEU A 281 20.11 -0.40 21.55
C LEU A 281 20.26 -1.43 20.42
N LEU A 282 21.49 -1.89 20.15
CA LEU A 282 21.78 -2.98 19.20
C LEU A 282 22.53 -4.12 19.91
N GLY A 283 21.80 -5.20 20.18
CA GLY A 283 22.36 -6.43 20.73
C GLY A 283 23.24 -6.21 21.96
N THR A 284 24.56 -6.35 21.75
CA THR A 284 25.57 -6.28 22.83
C THR A 284 26.67 -5.24 22.58
N HIS A 285 26.60 -4.54 21.45
CA HIS A 285 27.74 -3.80 20.90
C HIS A 285 27.53 -2.29 20.83
N LEU A 286 26.29 -1.81 20.95
CA LEU A 286 25.99 -0.38 20.94
C LEU A 286 25.03 -0.03 22.07
N SER A 287 25.53 0.65 23.10
CA SER A 287 24.72 1.16 24.21
C SER A 287 23.86 2.36 23.79
N ILE A 288 22.80 2.64 24.55
CA ILE A 288 21.93 3.81 24.33
C ILE A 288 22.74 5.11 24.38
N THR A 289 23.74 5.19 25.26
CA THR A 289 24.60 6.37 25.42
C THR A 289 25.60 6.53 24.29
N GLU A 290 26.19 5.44 23.80
CA GLU A 290 27.14 5.48 22.65
C GLU A 290 26.41 5.75 21.32
N ALA A 291 25.17 5.30 21.19
CA ALA A 291 24.37 5.55 20.00
C ALA A 291 23.86 6.99 19.89
N ALA A 292 23.90 7.75 20.99
CA ALA A 292 23.17 9.00 21.12
C ALA A 292 23.76 10.13 20.27
N ALA A 293 22.89 10.92 19.66
CA ALA A 293 23.24 12.17 19.01
C ALA A 293 23.77 13.22 20.01
N PRO A 294 24.40 14.32 19.54
CA PRO A 294 24.81 15.42 20.40
C PRO A 294 23.67 15.95 21.29
N ASN A 295 23.99 16.37 22.52
CA ASN A 295 23.00 16.79 23.52
C ASN A 295 22.02 17.86 23.03
N ALA A 296 22.48 18.79 22.18
CA ALA A 296 21.62 19.82 21.58
C ALA A 296 20.50 19.20 20.73
N SER A 297 20.82 18.19 19.90
CA SER A 297 19.84 17.47 19.11
C SER A 297 18.88 16.68 20.00
N LEU A 298 19.38 16.02 21.05
CA LEU A 298 18.52 15.27 21.99
C LEU A 298 17.54 16.18 22.73
N ALA A 299 17.95 17.39 23.12
CA ALA A 299 17.08 18.36 23.77
C ALA A 299 15.92 18.79 22.86
N VAL A 300 16.20 19.04 21.58
CA VAL A 300 15.18 19.35 20.58
C VAL A 300 14.23 18.17 20.39
N VAL A 301 14.75 16.95 20.28
CA VAL A 301 13.91 15.73 20.14
C VAL A 301 12.99 15.54 21.34
N VAL A 302 13.49 15.75 22.56
CA VAL A 302 12.67 15.72 23.79
C VAL A 302 11.57 16.79 23.75
N GLY A 303 11.90 18.03 23.41
CA GLY A 303 10.92 19.11 23.31
C GLY A 303 9.84 18.81 22.27
N VAL A 304 10.24 18.36 21.09
CA VAL A 304 9.32 17.96 20.02
C VAL A 304 8.44 16.77 20.43
N ALA A 305 8.99 15.77 21.10
CA ALA A 305 8.24 14.60 21.57
C ALA A 305 7.16 15.00 22.60
N ILE A 306 7.47 15.93 23.51
CA ILE A 306 6.51 16.45 24.49
C ILE A 306 5.39 17.21 23.78
N VAL A 307 5.73 18.15 22.88
CA VAL A 307 4.74 18.92 22.12
C VAL A 307 3.87 17.99 21.26
N ALA A 308 4.48 17.02 20.59
CA ALA A 308 3.76 16.01 19.82
C ALA A 308 2.81 15.20 20.72
N GLY A 309 3.24 14.78 21.91
CA GLY A 309 2.38 14.11 22.88
C GLY A 309 1.18 14.95 23.30
N LEU A 310 1.40 16.24 23.58
CA LEU A 310 0.35 17.18 23.98
C LEU A 310 -0.68 17.46 22.87
N LEU A 311 -0.29 17.37 21.60
CA LEU A 311 -1.19 17.60 20.46
C LEU A 311 -1.86 16.30 19.96
N ILE A 312 -1.08 15.23 19.82
CA ILE A 312 -1.51 13.98 19.20
C ILE A 312 -2.35 13.15 20.17
N VAL A 313 -2.00 13.06 21.46
CA VAL A 313 -2.75 12.21 22.39
C VAL A 313 -4.20 12.69 22.57
N PRO A 314 -4.49 13.99 22.80
CA PRO A 314 -5.87 14.45 22.92
C PRO A 314 -6.68 14.28 21.62
N SER A 315 -6.06 14.50 20.45
CA SER A 315 -6.73 14.33 19.16
C SER A 315 -7.05 12.86 18.88
N LEU A 316 -6.16 11.93 19.20
CA LEU A 316 -6.44 10.49 19.13
C LEU A 316 -7.55 10.08 20.12
N VAL A 317 -7.51 10.55 21.37
CA VAL A 317 -8.56 10.28 22.36
C VAL A 317 -9.91 10.79 21.87
N LEU A 318 -9.95 11.99 21.29
CA LEU A 318 -11.16 12.54 20.70
C LEU A 318 -11.65 11.68 19.53
N LEU A 319 -10.76 11.29 18.61
CA LEU A 319 -11.07 10.42 17.47
C LEU A 319 -11.66 9.08 17.94
N PHE A 320 -11.02 8.41 18.89
CA PHE A 320 -11.50 7.13 19.44
C PHE A 320 -12.83 7.29 20.19
N ARG A 321 -13.04 8.38 20.92
CA ARG A 321 -14.32 8.66 21.60
C ARG A 321 -15.45 8.93 20.59
N LEU A 322 -15.18 9.68 19.53
CA LEU A 322 -16.18 10.01 18.51
C LEU A 322 -16.51 8.80 17.63
N SER A 323 -15.48 8.02 17.25
CA SER A 323 -15.65 6.77 16.52
C SER A 323 -16.42 5.74 17.35
N GLY A 324 -16.09 5.58 18.64
CA GLY A 324 -16.82 4.68 19.54
C GLY A 324 -18.27 5.11 19.81
N ARG A 325 -18.63 6.38 19.60
CA ARG A 325 -20.01 6.90 19.67
C ARG A 325 -20.77 6.80 18.34
N GLY A 326 -20.16 6.27 17.28
CA GLY A 326 -20.77 6.17 15.96
C GLY A 326 -20.95 7.51 15.22
N VAL A 327 -20.37 8.60 15.73
CA VAL A 327 -20.48 9.94 15.15
C VAL A 327 -19.58 10.09 13.90
N VAL A 328 -18.51 9.29 13.84
CA VAL A 328 -17.53 9.30 12.74
C VAL A 328 -17.57 7.95 12.04
N GLY A 329 -18.26 7.91 10.90
CA GLY A 329 -18.43 6.74 10.05
C GLY A 329 -19.25 7.11 8.80
N VAL A 330 -18.99 6.43 7.66
CA VAL A 330 -19.78 6.64 6.44
C VAL A 330 -21.20 6.15 6.69
N GLY A 331 -22.13 7.10 6.87
CA GLY A 331 -23.58 6.95 7.00
C GLY A 331 -24.11 5.54 7.23
N ASP A 332 -24.45 5.25 8.49
CA ASP A 332 -25.27 4.10 8.87
C ASP A 332 -26.62 4.16 8.14
N ARG A 333 -26.70 3.49 7.00
CA ARG A 333 -27.96 2.85 6.63
C ARG A 333 -27.90 1.45 7.22
N PRO A 334 -28.74 1.12 8.21
CA PRO A 334 -28.74 -0.22 8.80
C PRO A 334 -28.96 -1.24 7.68
N PHE A 335 -27.97 -2.11 7.46
CA PHE A 335 -27.98 -3.17 6.44
C PHE A 335 -29.25 -4.05 6.50
N ARG A 336 -29.90 -4.12 7.67
CA ARG A 336 -31.19 -4.80 7.85
C ARG A 336 -32.34 -4.20 7.02
N SER A 337 -32.34 -2.90 6.69
CA SER A 337 -33.44 -2.30 5.93
C SER A 337 -33.36 -2.61 4.43
N SER A 338 -32.16 -2.75 3.87
CA SER A 338 -31.96 -3.06 2.44
C SER A 338 -32.19 -4.53 2.11
N VAL A 339 -31.87 -5.46 3.02
CA VAL A 339 -32.18 -6.88 2.85
C VAL A 339 -33.68 -7.13 3.01
N ARG A 340 -34.34 -6.51 4.00
CA ARG A 340 -35.79 -6.64 4.20
C ARG A 340 -36.61 -5.93 3.11
N GLN A 341 -36.09 -4.86 2.50
CA GLN A 341 -36.70 -4.25 1.30
C GLN A 341 -36.48 -5.10 0.05
N GLY A 342 -35.34 -5.77 -0.10
CA GLY A 342 -35.10 -6.73 -1.18
C GLY A 342 -36.00 -7.97 -1.09
N GLU A 343 -36.26 -8.45 0.13
CA GLU A 343 -37.15 -9.60 0.40
C GLU A 343 -38.64 -9.23 0.38
N ARG A 344 -39.03 -8.02 0.82
CA ARG A 344 -40.42 -7.53 0.64
C ARG A 344 -40.73 -7.18 -0.82
N GLY A 345 -39.76 -6.65 -1.56
CA GLY A 345 -39.89 -6.36 -2.99
C GLY A 345 -39.89 -7.58 -3.91
N SER A 346 -39.60 -8.78 -3.36
CA SER A 346 -39.63 -10.05 -4.11
C SER A 346 -40.67 -11.06 -3.58
N GLY A 347 -41.45 -10.69 -2.55
CA GLY A 347 -42.35 -11.60 -1.85
C GLY A 347 -43.81 -11.13 -1.69
N GLU A 348 -44.20 -9.96 -2.19
CA GLU A 348 -45.63 -9.57 -2.25
C GLU A 348 -46.25 -9.99 -3.57
N GLY A 349 -47.28 -10.82 -3.47
CA GLY A 349 -47.90 -11.57 -4.54
C GLY A 349 -48.35 -10.71 -5.72
N MET A 350 -47.90 -11.13 -6.89
CA MET A 350 -48.49 -10.76 -8.17
C MET A 350 -49.86 -11.42 -8.27
N THR A 351 -50.90 -10.77 -7.72
CA THR A 351 -52.29 -11.07 -8.07
C THR A 351 -52.57 -10.51 -9.47
N GLU A 352 -52.93 -11.39 -10.41
CA GLU A 352 -53.13 -11.19 -11.85
C GLU A 352 -54.17 -10.13 -12.28
N GLY A 353 -54.74 -9.33 -11.38
CA GLY A 353 -55.79 -8.35 -11.72
C GLY A 353 -55.32 -6.93 -12.09
N SER A 354 -54.06 -6.55 -11.85
CA SER A 354 -53.67 -5.12 -11.79
C SER A 354 -52.84 -4.61 -12.98
N ALA A 355 -52.52 -5.45 -13.96
CA ALA A 355 -51.80 -5.02 -15.17
C ALA A 355 -52.76 -4.56 -16.28
N ALA A 356 -53.90 -5.22 -16.46
CA ALA A 356 -54.90 -4.85 -17.46
C ALA A 356 -55.61 -3.52 -17.12
N ASP A 357 -55.86 -3.27 -15.83
CA ASP A 357 -56.59 -2.08 -15.36
C ASP A 357 -55.73 -0.80 -15.37
N ARG A 358 -54.40 -0.95 -15.42
CA ARG A 358 -53.46 0.17 -15.61
C ARG A 358 -53.23 0.50 -17.09
N ALA A 359 -53.31 -0.49 -17.97
CA ALA A 359 -53.22 -0.27 -19.41
C ALA A 359 -54.46 0.42 -19.98
N SER A 360 -55.66 0.13 -19.46
CA SER A 360 -56.90 0.80 -19.86
C SER A 360 -56.93 2.28 -19.44
N ARG A 361 -56.53 2.60 -18.21
CA ARG A 361 -56.51 3.99 -17.70
C ARG A 361 -55.47 4.89 -18.38
N ALA A 362 -54.35 4.32 -18.84
CA ALA A 362 -53.35 5.08 -19.59
C ALA A 362 -53.83 5.40 -21.02
N ALA A 363 -54.61 4.52 -21.65
CA ALA A 363 -55.19 4.76 -22.97
C ALA A 363 -56.36 5.77 -22.97
N GLU A 364 -57.01 5.96 -21.82
CA GLU A 364 -58.15 6.88 -21.66
C GLU A 364 -57.70 8.32 -21.33
N ALA A 365 -56.55 8.47 -20.65
CA ALA A 365 -55.93 9.78 -20.40
C ALA A 365 -55.46 10.46 -21.71
N ASP A 366 -54.85 9.68 -22.62
CA ASP A 366 -54.27 10.18 -23.88
C ASP A 366 -55.34 10.63 -24.91
N ARG A 367 -56.56 10.07 -24.83
CA ARG A 367 -57.70 10.55 -25.66
C ARG A 367 -58.33 11.83 -25.15
N SER A 368 -58.19 12.16 -23.86
CA SER A 368 -58.81 13.35 -23.28
C SER A 368 -58.03 14.64 -23.58
N ASP A 369 -56.72 14.54 -23.79
CA ASP A 369 -55.85 15.69 -24.10
C ASP A 369 -55.88 16.05 -25.60
N ALA A 370 -56.13 15.09 -26.49
CA ALA A 370 -56.30 15.34 -27.92
C ALA A 370 -57.59 16.11 -28.28
N ALA A 371 -58.60 16.12 -27.39
CA ALA A 371 -59.88 16.79 -27.63
C ALA A 371 -59.93 18.26 -27.18
N LYS A 372 -58.89 18.78 -26.50
CA LYS A 372 -58.83 20.16 -25.99
C LYS A 372 -57.98 21.13 -26.81
N ALA A 373 -57.23 20.65 -27.81
CA ALA A 373 -56.31 21.48 -28.61
C ALA A 373 -56.88 21.95 -29.96
N GLY A 374 -58.21 22.11 -30.07
CA GLY A 374 -58.87 22.50 -31.32
C GLY A 374 -60.07 23.41 -31.09
N ARG A 375 -59.85 24.65 -30.64
CA ARG A 375 -60.83 25.75 -30.71
C ARG A 375 -60.18 27.11 -30.40
N GLY A 376 -60.20 28.02 -31.38
CA GLY A 376 -59.77 29.43 -31.31
C GLY A 376 -58.55 29.71 -32.21
N ALA A 377 -58.66 30.11 -33.48
CA ALA A 377 -59.14 31.40 -34.03
C ALA A 377 -58.53 32.61 -33.28
N GLY A 378 -57.82 33.57 -33.87
CA GLY A 378 -57.45 33.88 -35.25
C GLY A 378 -56.79 35.27 -35.28
N ALA A 379 -56.37 35.68 -36.49
CA ALA A 379 -56.13 37.05 -36.96
C ALA A 379 -54.70 37.64 -37.03
N ARG A 380 -54.50 38.32 -38.16
CA ARG A 380 -53.49 39.33 -38.59
C ARG A 380 -52.21 38.78 -39.26
N LEU A 381 -52.15 38.85 -40.60
CA LEU A 381 -51.63 39.96 -41.44
C LEU A 381 -50.10 40.13 -41.23
N THR A 382 -49.16 40.19 -42.18
CA THR A 382 -49.11 40.45 -43.63
C THR A 382 -47.65 40.28 -44.09
N LYS A 383 -47.43 39.92 -45.37
CA LYS A 383 -46.24 40.21 -46.24
C LYS A 383 -44.86 39.75 -45.72
N GLY A 384 -43.97 39.14 -46.48
CA GLY A 384 -43.86 38.79 -47.89
C GLY A 384 -42.40 38.37 -48.17
N ALA A 385 -42.16 37.93 -49.40
CA ALA A 385 -40.86 37.73 -50.07
C ALA A 385 -40.07 36.41 -49.83
N ARG A 386 -40.19 35.57 -50.88
CA ARG A 386 -39.11 34.88 -51.64
C ARG A 386 -38.11 33.99 -50.89
N SER A 387 -38.19 32.69 -51.17
CA SER A 387 -37.22 32.04 -52.08
C SER A 387 -37.67 30.61 -52.45
N THR A 388 -37.72 30.38 -53.75
CA THR A 388 -37.85 29.11 -54.46
C THR A 388 -36.76 28.09 -54.11
N GLY A 389 -37.10 26.79 -54.13
CA GLY A 389 -36.17 25.80 -54.69
C GLY A 389 -35.97 24.51 -53.90
N ALA A 390 -36.38 23.42 -54.55
CA ALA A 390 -35.81 22.07 -54.52
C ALA A 390 -36.07 21.15 -53.30
N LYS A 391 -37.08 20.30 -53.51
CA LYS A 391 -37.26 18.98 -52.90
C LYS A 391 -35.97 18.13 -53.03
N THR A 392 -35.48 17.60 -51.92
CA THR A 392 -34.75 16.32 -51.88
C THR A 392 -35.27 15.49 -50.71
N ALA A 393 -35.72 14.28 -51.03
CA ALA A 393 -36.20 13.29 -50.08
C ALA A 393 -35.06 12.87 -49.14
N ARG A 394 -35.31 12.91 -47.82
CA ARG A 394 -34.48 12.25 -46.82
C ARG A 394 -35.35 11.28 -46.02
N THR A 395 -34.99 10.02 -46.14
CA THR A 395 -35.40 8.85 -45.35
C THR A 395 -35.42 9.16 -43.84
N PRO A 396 -36.42 8.71 -43.07
CA PRO A 396 -36.42 8.90 -41.62
C PRO A 396 -35.28 8.12 -40.98
N ALA A 397 -34.53 8.82 -40.12
CA ALA A 397 -33.42 8.29 -39.35
C ALA A 397 -33.87 7.10 -38.48
N ALA A 398 -33.11 6.01 -38.52
CA ALA A 398 -33.26 4.89 -37.61
C ALA A 398 -33.05 5.35 -36.15
N PRO A 399 -33.81 4.80 -35.18
CA PRO A 399 -33.65 5.16 -33.78
C PRO A 399 -32.27 4.74 -33.27
N LEU A 400 -31.56 5.69 -32.67
CA LEU A 400 -30.29 5.48 -31.97
C LEU A 400 -30.53 4.51 -30.80
N GLY A 401 -30.22 3.24 -31.01
CA GLY A 401 -30.10 2.28 -29.92
C GLY A 401 -28.98 2.69 -28.96
N PRO A 402 -29.06 2.36 -27.66
CA PRO A 402 -27.99 2.62 -26.72
C PRO A 402 -26.71 1.95 -27.23
N THR A 403 -25.67 2.74 -27.45
CA THR A 403 -24.32 2.26 -27.76
C THR A 403 -23.86 1.41 -26.60
N ALA A 404 -24.08 0.10 -26.73
CA ALA A 404 -23.48 -0.89 -25.85
C ALA A 404 -21.97 -0.73 -25.95
N VAL A 405 -21.38 -0.05 -24.96
CA VAL A 405 -19.95 -0.16 -24.66
C VAL A 405 -19.75 -1.59 -24.22
N GLN A 406 -19.54 -2.49 -25.19
CA GLN A 406 -19.15 -3.88 -24.95
C GLN A 406 -17.78 -3.85 -24.27
N GLY A 407 -17.77 -3.81 -22.94
CA GLY A 407 -16.59 -3.97 -22.11
C GLY A 407 -16.00 -5.36 -22.32
N GLN A 408 -14.98 -5.45 -23.16
CA GLN A 408 -14.17 -6.66 -23.31
C GLN A 408 -13.57 -7.04 -21.92
N PRO A 409 -13.51 -8.33 -21.56
CA PRO A 409 -12.87 -8.75 -20.32
C PRO A 409 -11.38 -8.36 -20.35
N HIS A 410 -10.97 -7.43 -19.49
CA HIS A 410 -9.56 -7.12 -19.29
C HIS A 410 -8.87 -8.36 -18.72
N ARG A 411 -8.07 -9.03 -19.54
CA ARG A 411 -7.27 -10.15 -19.07
C ARG A 411 -6.12 -9.56 -18.24
N TRP A 412 -5.89 -10.06 -17.04
CA TRP A 412 -4.81 -9.57 -16.16
C TRP A 412 -3.42 -10.04 -16.62
N VAL A 413 -3.38 -11.10 -17.43
CA VAL A 413 -2.16 -11.72 -17.96
C VAL A 413 -1.21 -10.72 -18.65
N PRO A 414 -1.65 -9.82 -19.56
CA PRO A 414 -0.76 -8.85 -20.18
C PRO A 414 -0.15 -7.84 -19.20
N TYR A 415 -0.86 -7.47 -18.12
CA TYR A 415 -0.30 -6.58 -17.11
C TYR A 415 0.81 -7.26 -16.32
N VAL A 416 0.61 -8.52 -15.92
CA VAL A 416 1.63 -9.30 -15.22
C VAL A 416 2.85 -9.55 -16.12
N LEU A 417 2.64 -9.89 -17.39
CA LEU A 417 3.73 -10.07 -18.34
C LEU A 417 4.50 -8.76 -18.58
N CYS A 418 3.82 -7.63 -18.77
CA CYS A 418 4.47 -6.34 -18.91
C CYS A 418 5.21 -5.92 -17.65
N ALA A 419 4.62 -6.11 -16.46
CA ALA A 419 5.29 -5.84 -15.19
C ALA A 419 6.55 -6.69 -15.04
N GLY A 420 6.47 -8.00 -15.29
CA GLY A 420 7.64 -8.89 -15.24
C GLY A 420 8.74 -8.51 -16.23
N ALA A 421 8.38 -8.17 -17.48
CA ALA A 421 9.33 -7.72 -18.48
C ALA A 421 10.00 -6.40 -18.10
N VAL A 422 9.24 -5.44 -17.59
CA VAL A 422 9.75 -4.15 -17.11
C VAL A 422 10.67 -4.33 -15.90
N THR A 423 10.29 -5.18 -14.93
CA THR A 423 11.14 -5.51 -13.78
C THR A 423 12.45 -6.15 -14.24
N ALA A 424 12.41 -7.07 -15.21
CA ALA A 424 13.63 -7.66 -15.77
C ALA A 424 14.53 -6.61 -16.43
N THR A 425 13.96 -5.67 -17.19
CA THR A 425 14.69 -4.54 -17.77
C THR A 425 15.32 -3.64 -16.70
N ALA A 426 14.57 -3.29 -15.66
CA ALA A 426 15.06 -2.46 -14.57
C ALA A 426 16.23 -3.12 -13.83
N VAL A 427 16.12 -4.42 -13.53
CA VAL A 427 17.19 -5.20 -12.88
C VAL A 427 18.42 -5.33 -13.78
N ALA A 428 18.23 -5.56 -15.08
CA ALA A 428 19.33 -5.63 -16.04
C ALA A 428 20.07 -4.28 -16.16
N GLY A 429 19.34 -3.16 -16.24
CA GLY A 429 19.91 -1.82 -16.27
C GLY A 429 20.66 -1.46 -14.97
N ALA A 430 20.08 -1.81 -13.81
CA ALA A 430 20.70 -1.58 -12.51
C ALA A 430 22.00 -2.37 -12.32
N ARG A 431 22.07 -3.62 -12.79
CA ARG A 431 23.32 -4.42 -12.72
C ARG A 431 24.43 -3.91 -13.64
N ALA A 432 24.08 -3.33 -14.78
CA ALA A 432 25.04 -2.77 -15.73
C ALA A 432 25.59 -1.41 -15.26
N THR A 433 24.81 -0.64 -14.52
CA THR A 433 25.20 0.65 -13.97
C THR A 433 25.98 0.46 -12.67
N ARG A 434 27.29 0.74 -12.67
CA ARG A 434 28.09 0.75 -11.42
C ARG A 434 28.13 2.19 -10.85
N PRO A 435 27.69 2.42 -9.60
CA PRO A 435 27.58 3.77 -9.00
C PRO A 435 28.90 4.56 -8.94
N ASP A 436 30.05 3.89 -8.99
CA ASP A 436 31.37 4.50 -8.69
C ASP A 436 32.41 4.39 -9.82
N ALA A 437 31.99 4.10 -11.06
CA ALA A 437 32.93 3.95 -12.17
C ALA A 437 33.83 5.20 -12.28
N ARG A 438 35.09 5.09 -11.86
CA ARG A 438 36.11 6.16 -11.83
C ARG A 438 36.13 7.00 -13.12
N TRP A 439 35.95 6.33 -14.25
CA TRP A 439 35.79 6.92 -15.58
C TRP A 439 34.65 7.93 -15.71
N TYR A 440 33.48 7.66 -15.13
CA TYR A 440 32.32 8.56 -15.22
C TYR A 440 32.57 9.88 -14.46
N ARG A 441 33.33 9.83 -13.36
CA ARG A 441 33.76 11.02 -12.60
C ARG A 441 34.79 11.87 -13.35
N GLU A 442 35.46 11.32 -14.36
CA GLU A 442 36.44 12.03 -15.17
C GLU A 442 35.80 12.74 -16.38
N LEU A 443 34.52 12.48 -16.67
CA LEU A 443 33.77 13.13 -17.75
C LEU A 443 33.33 14.53 -17.35
N ASN A 444 33.43 15.48 -18.28
CA ASN A 444 32.84 16.80 -18.12
C ASN A 444 31.32 16.72 -18.36
N THR A 445 30.54 16.87 -17.29
CA THR A 445 29.07 16.82 -17.31
C THR A 445 28.44 18.21 -17.25
N PRO A 446 27.23 18.41 -17.81
CA PRO A 446 26.54 19.69 -17.73
C PRO A 446 25.98 20.01 -16.33
N ASP A 447 25.91 21.30 -16.01
CA ASP A 447 25.45 21.80 -14.69
C ASP A 447 23.96 21.55 -14.43
N TRP A 448 23.19 21.28 -15.49
CA TRP A 448 21.78 20.92 -15.42
C TRP A 448 21.54 19.41 -15.26
N GLN A 449 22.61 18.61 -15.12
CA GLN A 449 22.47 17.20 -14.80
C GLN A 449 21.91 17.03 -13.37
N PRO A 450 20.86 16.22 -13.18
CA PRO A 450 20.29 16.00 -11.87
C PRO A 450 21.21 15.14 -11.00
N PRO A 451 21.10 15.24 -9.67
CA PRO A 451 21.92 14.46 -8.76
C PRO A 451 21.68 12.93 -8.95
N PRO A 452 22.66 12.06 -8.64
CA PRO A 452 22.59 10.63 -8.95
C PRO A 452 21.33 9.91 -8.44
N TRP A 453 20.82 10.30 -7.26
CA TRP A 453 19.62 9.70 -6.67
C TRP A 453 18.34 10.00 -7.48
N ALA A 454 18.28 11.13 -8.19
CA ALA A 454 17.10 11.57 -8.92
C ALA A 454 16.79 10.64 -10.11
N PHE A 455 17.82 10.04 -10.73
CA PHE A 455 17.62 9.04 -11.78
C PHE A 455 16.81 7.85 -11.27
N GLY A 456 17.17 7.30 -10.09
CA GLY A 456 16.42 6.20 -9.48
C GLY A 456 14.98 6.59 -9.17
N ALA A 457 14.78 7.78 -8.59
CA ALA A 457 13.46 8.29 -8.24
C ALA A 457 12.53 8.50 -9.45
N VAL A 458 13.07 8.91 -10.61
CA VAL A 458 12.28 9.11 -11.83
C VAL A 458 12.02 7.80 -12.57
N TRP A 459 12.99 6.88 -12.63
CA TRP A 459 12.83 5.62 -13.35
C TRP A 459 11.77 4.70 -12.74
N THR A 460 11.59 4.69 -11.42
CA THR A 460 10.56 3.86 -10.75
C THR A 460 9.14 4.15 -11.25
N PRO A 461 8.61 5.39 -11.21
CA PRO A 461 7.28 5.70 -11.73
C PRO A 461 7.19 5.54 -13.26
N LEU A 462 8.27 5.78 -14.01
CA LEU A 462 8.30 5.55 -15.45
C LEU A 462 8.17 4.07 -15.81
N TYR A 463 8.86 3.18 -15.11
CA TYR A 463 8.70 1.75 -15.31
C TYR A 463 7.28 1.28 -14.95
N ALA A 464 6.69 1.81 -13.87
CA ALA A 464 5.30 1.54 -13.55
C ALA A 464 4.35 2.01 -14.67
N SER A 465 4.55 3.21 -15.24
CA SER A 465 3.72 3.74 -16.32
C SER A 465 3.87 2.91 -17.60
N VAL A 466 5.09 2.46 -17.93
CA VAL A 466 5.36 1.56 -19.06
C VAL A 466 4.65 0.22 -18.88
N ALA A 467 4.70 -0.39 -17.69
CA ALA A 467 4.01 -1.65 -17.41
C ALA A 467 2.49 -1.53 -17.54
N VAL A 468 1.90 -0.47 -16.97
CA VAL A 468 0.45 -0.20 -17.03
C VAL A 468 0.01 0.09 -18.46
N ALA A 469 0.73 0.94 -19.19
CA ALA A 469 0.40 1.27 -20.57
C ALA A 469 0.53 0.07 -21.51
N GLY A 470 1.59 -0.73 -21.35
CA GLY A 470 1.79 -1.97 -22.12
C GLY A 470 0.68 -2.98 -21.88
N GLY A 471 0.33 -3.25 -20.61
CA GLY A 471 -0.76 -4.16 -20.25
C GLY A 471 -2.13 -3.69 -20.76
N ARG A 472 -2.36 -2.38 -20.76
CA ARG A 472 -3.58 -1.76 -21.30
C ARG A 472 -3.65 -1.87 -22.82
N ALA A 473 -2.59 -1.51 -23.52
CA ALA A 473 -2.54 -1.53 -24.98
C ALA A 473 -2.60 -2.96 -25.56
N LEU A 474 -1.95 -3.94 -24.91
CA LEU A 474 -2.01 -5.35 -25.31
C LEU A 474 -3.38 -6.00 -25.07
N ASN A 475 -4.16 -5.49 -24.13
CA ASN A 475 -5.54 -5.92 -23.93
C ASN A 475 -6.51 -5.32 -24.95
N ALA A 476 -6.22 -4.10 -25.43
CA ALA A 476 -7.01 -3.44 -26.45
C ALA A 476 -6.72 -3.97 -27.88
N ALA A 477 -5.49 -4.42 -28.15
CA ALA A 477 -5.09 -4.97 -29.44
C ALA A 477 -5.59 -6.42 -29.67
N ARG A 478 -5.98 -6.75 -30.91
CA ARG A 478 -6.42 -8.11 -31.30
C ARG A 478 -5.57 -8.73 -32.41
N GLY A 479 -5.46 -10.06 -32.40
CA GLY A 479 -4.87 -10.84 -33.49
C GLY A 479 -3.41 -10.44 -33.83
N PRO A 480 -3.05 -10.30 -35.12
CA PRO A 480 -1.70 -9.93 -35.56
C PRO A 480 -1.20 -8.60 -35.00
N GLN A 481 -2.09 -7.64 -34.74
CA GLN A 481 -1.72 -6.33 -34.18
C GLN A 481 -1.16 -6.44 -32.75
N ARG A 482 -1.67 -7.39 -31.96
CA ARG A 482 -1.19 -7.65 -30.60
C ARG A 482 0.22 -8.23 -30.61
N LYS A 483 0.53 -9.15 -31.53
CA LYS A 483 1.88 -9.71 -31.69
C LYS A 483 2.88 -8.63 -32.11
N ALA A 484 2.50 -7.78 -33.07
CA ALA A 484 3.34 -6.66 -33.50
C ALA A 484 3.60 -5.66 -32.36
N LEU A 485 2.56 -5.30 -31.59
CA LEU A 485 2.70 -4.41 -30.44
C LEU A 485 3.58 -5.02 -29.34
N ALA A 486 3.43 -6.31 -29.05
CA ALA A 486 4.27 -7.01 -28.09
C ALA A 486 5.75 -7.03 -28.54
N GLY A 487 6.01 -7.24 -29.83
CA GLY A 487 7.36 -7.20 -30.40
C GLY A 487 7.99 -5.80 -30.30
N GLU A 488 7.24 -4.75 -30.62
CA GLU A 488 7.73 -3.37 -30.48
C GLU A 488 7.98 -2.97 -29.03
N PHE A 489 7.12 -3.42 -28.11
CA PHE A 489 7.29 -3.21 -26.67
C PHE A 489 8.52 -3.96 -26.14
N ALA A 490 8.72 -5.22 -26.53
CA ALA A 490 9.90 -6.00 -26.16
C ALA A 490 11.19 -5.40 -26.71
N ALA A 491 11.18 -4.93 -27.97
CA ALA A 491 12.32 -4.24 -28.58
C ALA A 491 12.66 -2.94 -27.83
N ASN A 492 11.64 -2.16 -27.43
CA ASN A 492 11.84 -0.94 -26.65
C ASN A 492 12.49 -1.22 -25.30
N LEU A 493 12.00 -2.24 -24.58
CA LEU A 493 12.56 -2.66 -23.29
C LEU A 493 13.98 -3.24 -23.41
N ALA A 494 14.27 -3.94 -24.51
CA ALA A 494 15.61 -4.44 -24.80
C ALA A 494 16.60 -3.29 -25.08
N LEU A 495 16.19 -2.28 -25.85
CA LEU A 495 16.98 -1.07 -26.09
C LEU A 495 17.22 -0.30 -24.77
N ASN A 496 16.19 -0.18 -23.93
CA ASN A 496 16.29 0.46 -22.62
C ASN A 496 17.32 -0.26 -21.71
N ALA A 497 17.25 -1.59 -21.60
CA ALA A 497 18.23 -2.37 -20.85
C ALA A 497 19.65 -2.32 -21.48
N GLY A 498 19.71 -2.34 -22.81
CA GLY A 498 20.94 -2.33 -23.59
C GLY A 498 21.73 -1.03 -23.45
N TRP A 499 21.04 0.11 -23.29
CA TRP A 499 21.67 1.42 -23.16
C TRP A 499 22.72 1.46 -22.03
N SER A 500 22.39 0.89 -20.86
CA SER A 500 23.31 0.88 -19.70
C SER A 500 24.62 0.15 -20.02
N ASN A 501 24.57 -0.88 -20.86
CA ASN A 501 25.77 -1.58 -21.34
C ASN A 501 26.55 -0.73 -22.36
N LEU A 502 25.85 -0.08 -23.31
CA LEU A 502 26.51 0.77 -24.31
C LEU A 502 27.25 1.95 -23.67
N PHE A 503 26.66 2.57 -22.65
CA PHE A 503 27.25 3.74 -22.00
C PHE A 503 28.32 3.34 -20.96
N PHE A 504 28.00 2.47 -20.00
CA PHE A 504 28.90 2.17 -18.87
C PHE A 504 29.87 1.02 -19.14
N ARG A 505 29.47 -0.01 -19.90
CA ARG A 505 30.32 -1.19 -20.14
C ARG A 505 31.31 -0.96 -21.28
N LEU A 506 30.89 -0.32 -22.37
CA LEU A 506 31.78 0.07 -23.48
C LEU A 506 32.54 1.39 -23.23
N ARG A 507 32.21 2.12 -22.14
CA ARG A 507 32.83 3.40 -21.76
C ARG A 507 32.87 4.41 -22.91
N SER A 508 31.81 4.46 -23.71
CA SER A 508 31.72 5.30 -24.90
C SER A 508 30.44 6.14 -24.88
N PRO A 509 30.56 7.46 -24.66
CA PRO A 509 29.42 8.37 -24.72
C PRO A 509 28.75 8.36 -26.10
N LEU A 510 29.54 8.21 -27.17
CA LEU A 510 29.03 8.06 -28.54
C LEU A 510 28.16 6.81 -28.73
N ALA A 511 28.62 5.65 -28.22
CA ALA A 511 27.83 4.42 -28.30
C ALA A 511 26.53 4.53 -27.48
N GLY A 512 26.59 5.19 -26.33
CA GLY A 512 25.41 5.52 -25.55
C GLY A 512 24.45 6.45 -26.31
N LEU A 513 24.95 7.44 -27.06
CA LEU A 513 24.12 8.40 -27.80
C LEU A 513 23.40 7.72 -28.97
N ALA A 514 24.11 6.86 -29.71
CA ALA A 514 23.47 6.00 -30.71
C ALA A 514 22.37 5.12 -30.08
N GLY A 515 22.62 4.58 -28.88
CA GLY A 515 21.65 3.82 -28.11
C GLY A 515 20.40 4.62 -27.71
N THR A 516 20.55 5.85 -27.23
CA THR A 516 19.39 6.69 -26.85
C THR A 516 18.59 7.15 -28.08
N LEU A 517 19.25 7.48 -29.19
CA LEU A 517 18.57 7.83 -30.44
C LEU A 517 17.72 6.67 -30.99
N LEU A 518 18.25 5.44 -30.92
CA LEU A 518 17.48 4.24 -31.27
C LEU A 518 16.30 4.02 -30.33
N LEU A 519 16.48 4.29 -29.04
CA LEU A 519 15.40 4.21 -28.04
C LEU A 519 14.32 5.26 -28.31
N ASP A 520 14.69 6.49 -28.68
CA ASP A 520 13.74 7.55 -29.04
C ASP A 520 12.96 7.22 -30.30
N ALA A 521 13.61 6.69 -31.34
CA ALA A 521 12.93 6.19 -32.54
C ALA A 521 11.96 5.05 -32.20
N SER A 522 12.36 4.14 -31.31
CA SER A 522 11.49 3.07 -30.79
C SER A 522 10.30 3.63 -30.01
N ASN A 523 10.51 4.65 -29.17
CA ASN A 523 9.47 5.32 -28.39
C ASN A 523 8.43 6.00 -29.27
N ILE A 524 8.84 6.72 -30.32
CA ILE A 524 7.93 7.37 -31.27
C ILE A 524 7.08 6.31 -32.00
N ARG A 525 7.70 5.22 -32.44
CA ARG A 525 7.00 4.12 -33.10
C ARG A 525 5.99 3.44 -32.15
N LEU A 526 6.40 3.18 -30.90
CA LEU A 526 5.53 2.59 -29.89
C LEU A 526 4.36 3.52 -29.55
N LEU A 527 4.60 4.82 -29.34
CA LEU A 527 3.58 5.82 -29.05
C LEU A 527 2.57 5.96 -30.18
N THR A 528 3.03 6.06 -31.42
CA THR A 528 2.13 6.18 -32.59
C THR A 528 1.26 4.94 -32.76
N ARG A 529 1.79 3.74 -32.52
CA ARG A 529 1.02 2.50 -32.57
C ARG A 529 0.03 2.39 -31.40
N VAL A 530 0.47 2.66 -30.18
CA VAL A 530 -0.40 2.63 -28.99
C VAL A 530 -1.51 3.67 -29.10
N ALA A 531 -1.23 4.88 -29.60
CA ALA A 531 -2.24 5.93 -29.78
C ALA A 531 -3.37 5.53 -30.74
N ARG A 532 -3.08 4.67 -31.74
CA ARG A 532 -4.09 4.12 -32.65
C ARG A 532 -4.96 3.04 -31.99
N THR A 533 -4.49 2.40 -30.93
CA THR A 533 -5.20 1.31 -30.23
C THR A 533 -5.89 1.80 -28.95
N ASP A 534 -5.18 2.54 -28.10
CA ASP A 534 -5.68 3.12 -26.86
C ASP A 534 -4.98 4.47 -26.58
N ARG A 535 -5.72 5.56 -26.78
CA ARG A 535 -5.22 6.93 -26.55
C ARG A 535 -4.81 7.17 -25.09
N LYS A 536 -5.47 6.54 -24.12
CA LYS A 536 -5.13 6.70 -22.69
C LYS A 536 -3.80 6.02 -22.38
N ALA A 537 -3.56 4.83 -22.94
CA ALA A 537 -2.28 4.15 -22.81
C ALA A 537 -1.13 4.96 -23.43
N ALA A 538 -1.37 5.65 -24.55
CA ALA A 538 -0.38 6.52 -25.16
C ALA A 538 -0.04 7.73 -24.28
N VAL A 539 -1.04 8.37 -23.66
CA VAL A 539 -0.82 9.48 -22.72
C VAL A 539 0.03 9.03 -21.51
N ILE A 540 -0.22 7.83 -20.99
CA ILE A 540 0.55 7.25 -19.88
C ILE A 540 2.04 7.02 -20.26
N LEU A 541 2.34 6.78 -21.54
CA LEU A 541 3.72 6.60 -22.06
C LEU A 541 4.45 7.92 -22.37
N LEU A 542 3.75 9.05 -22.47
CA LEU A 542 4.39 10.33 -22.80
C LEU A 542 5.51 10.74 -21.83
N PRO A 543 5.35 10.61 -20.49
CA PRO A 543 6.44 10.93 -19.56
C PRO A 543 7.70 10.10 -19.79
N TYR A 544 7.55 8.83 -20.18
CA TYR A 544 8.69 7.95 -20.48
C TYR A 544 9.43 8.41 -21.74
N ALA A 545 8.71 8.71 -22.82
CA ALA A 545 9.32 9.22 -24.04
C ALA A 545 9.99 10.59 -23.83
N ALA A 546 9.37 11.47 -23.05
CA ALA A 546 9.94 12.78 -22.71
C ALA A 546 11.24 12.63 -21.91
N TRP A 547 11.28 11.70 -20.96
CA TRP A 547 12.49 11.40 -20.20
C TRP A 547 13.61 10.79 -21.05
N CYS A 548 13.29 9.91 -22.00
CA CYS A 548 14.27 9.38 -22.95
C CYS A 548 14.86 10.49 -23.84
N ALA A 549 14.04 11.40 -24.35
CA ALA A 549 14.51 12.56 -25.12
C ALA A 549 15.42 13.47 -24.28
N TYR A 550 15.06 13.71 -23.02
CA TYR A 550 15.92 14.43 -22.07
C TYR A 550 17.27 13.72 -21.87
N ALA A 551 17.27 12.39 -21.71
CA ALA A 551 18.48 11.59 -21.59
C ALA A 551 19.35 11.66 -22.88
N THR A 552 18.73 11.74 -24.06
CA THR A 552 19.44 11.98 -25.32
C THR A 552 20.12 13.35 -25.33
N CYS A 553 19.43 14.41 -24.92
CA CYS A 553 20.02 15.75 -24.78
C CYS A 553 21.21 15.75 -23.81
N LEU A 554 21.07 15.05 -22.67
CA LEU A 554 22.13 14.93 -21.67
C LEU A 554 23.35 14.23 -22.24
N ASN A 555 23.13 13.10 -22.91
CA ASN A 555 24.20 12.32 -23.50
C ASN A 555 24.89 13.04 -24.67
N ALA A 556 24.13 13.75 -25.51
CA ALA A 556 24.67 14.59 -26.56
C ALA A 556 25.55 15.72 -26.00
N SER A 557 25.13 16.33 -24.89
CA SER A 557 25.94 17.35 -24.20
C SER A 557 27.24 16.76 -23.65
N ILE A 558 27.20 15.56 -23.07
CA ILE A 558 28.40 14.85 -22.61
C ILE A 558 29.34 14.53 -23.79
N VAL A 559 28.81 14.05 -24.92
CA VAL A 559 29.60 13.81 -26.13
C VAL A 559 30.28 15.10 -26.60
N ALA A 560 29.53 16.19 -26.74
CA ALA A 560 30.05 17.47 -27.21
C ALA A 560 31.17 18.03 -26.31
N ARG A 561 30.99 17.96 -24.98
CA ARG A 561 31.96 18.48 -24.00
C ARG A 561 33.24 17.65 -23.88
N ASN A 562 33.22 16.40 -24.33
CA ASN A 562 34.35 15.47 -24.19
C ASN A 562 34.98 15.09 -25.54
N HIS A 563 34.58 15.76 -26.64
CA HIS A 563 35.13 15.57 -27.98
C HIS A 563 36.26 16.55 -28.35
N GLU A 564 36.45 17.65 -27.61
CA GLU A 564 37.54 18.61 -27.88
C GLU A 564 38.89 18.10 -27.34
N PRO A 565 39.97 18.13 -28.15
CA PRO A 565 41.31 17.85 -27.67
C PRO A 565 41.72 18.88 -26.62
N ARG A 566 42.15 18.44 -25.43
CA ARG A 566 42.71 19.32 -24.40
C ARG A 566 43.83 20.17 -25.01
N HIS A 567 43.60 21.47 -25.20
CA HIS A 567 44.71 22.43 -25.29
C HIS A 567 45.45 22.38 -23.95
N ARG A 568 46.65 21.78 -23.94
CA ARG A 568 47.61 21.91 -22.84
C ARG A 568 48.01 23.38 -22.74
N GLY A 569 47.36 24.14 -21.87
CA GLY A 569 47.90 25.39 -21.32
C GLY A 569 49.03 25.04 -20.32
N PRO A 570 50.10 25.85 -20.23
CA PRO A 570 51.32 25.47 -19.53
C PRO A 570 51.08 25.36 -18.03
N SER A 571 51.65 24.32 -17.42
CA SER A 571 51.71 24.17 -15.97
C SER A 571 52.44 25.36 -15.37
N LYS A 572 51.77 26.12 -14.50
CA LYS A 572 52.48 26.96 -13.54
C LYS A 572 52.86 26.07 -12.37
N SER A 573 54.17 25.81 -12.30
CA SER A 573 54.91 25.27 -11.15
C SER A 573 54.80 26.19 -9.94
#